data_AF-A0AAV4QMZ8-F1
#
_entry.id   AF-A0AAV4QMZ8-F1
#
_cell.length_a   1.000
_cell.length_b   1.000
_cell.length_c   1.000
_cell.angle_alpha   90.00
_cell.angle_beta   90.00
_cell.angle_gamma   90.00
#
_symmetry.space_group_name_H-M   'P 1'
#
loop_
_entity.id
_entity.type
_entity.pdbx_description
1 polymer ?
#
loop_
_entity_poly.entity_id
_entity_poly.type
_entity_poly.pdbx_seq_one_letter_code
_entity_poly.pdbx_strand_id
1 'polypeptide(L)'
;MANKCDLFWELGEELSKQSWQTGEYITSPWIKMDEDPKWFLCFYPAGEVGNPSSLVFTLDRDNADRRISAKLQFHLCHFTIPVKSYTVNFTLEQGEYSFMCVIADVESLVKLNIFIPLSTLCVRVFLDIYDTNSRRHRNQC
;
A
#
# COMPACT_ATOMS: atom_id res chain seq x y z
N MET A 1 -20.48 4.94 5.38
CA MET A 1 -19.91 5.83 4.36
C MET A 1 -18.45 5.43 4.21
N ALA A 2 -17.92 5.33 3.00
CA ALA A 2 -16.53 4.91 2.79
C ALA A 2 -15.65 6.15 2.67
N ASN A 3 -14.59 6.25 3.47
CA ASN A 3 -13.59 7.30 3.33
C ASN A 3 -12.61 6.86 2.25
N LYS A 4 -12.42 7.70 1.23
CA LYS A 4 -11.59 7.39 0.07
C LYS A 4 -10.31 8.20 0.11
N CYS A 5 -9.19 7.53 -0.06
CA CYS A 5 -7.89 8.16 -0.17
C CYS A 5 -7.27 7.81 -1.52
N ASP A 6 -6.54 8.77 -2.11
CA ASP A 6 -5.74 8.59 -3.32
C ASP A 6 -4.33 9.10 -3.03
N LEU A 7 -3.35 8.23 -3.23
CA LEU A 7 -1.94 8.54 -3.09
C LEU A 7 -1.26 8.20 -4.42
N PHE A 8 -0.58 9.18 -5.00
CA PHE A 8 0.36 8.95 -6.08
C PHE A 8 1.78 9.13 -5.53
N TRP A 9 2.60 8.09 -5.66
CA TRP A 9 3.94 8.03 -5.08
C TRP A 9 4.98 7.67 -6.14
N GLU A 10 5.95 8.56 -6.32
CA GLU A 10 7.02 8.44 -7.30
C GLU A 10 8.20 7.66 -6.71
N LEU A 11 8.10 6.32 -6.71
CA LEU A 11 9.14 5.45 -6.16
C LEU A 11 10.51 5.62 -6.84
N GLY A 12 10.49 5.98 -8.12
CA GLY A 12 11.69 5.94 -8.96
C GLY A 12 12.84 6.83 -8.52
N GLU A 13 12.54 7.94 -7.85
CA GLU A 13 13.57 8.84 -7.30
C GLU A 13 14.22 8.27 -6.02
N GLU A 14 13.43 7.54 -5.22
CA GLU A 14 13.85 6.96 -3.94
C GLU A 14 14.54 5.59 -4.13
N LEU A 15 14.30 4.92 -5.27
CA LEU A 15 14.83 3.60 -5.58
C LEU A 15 16.25 3.65 -6.15
N SER A 16 17.23 3.42 -5.29
CA SER A 16 18.60 3.13 -5.75
C SER A 16 18.78 1.66 -6.16
N LYS A 17 19.78 1.38 -7.01
CA LYS A 17 20.20 -0.02 -7.30
C LYS A 17 20.54 -0.79 -6.02
N GLN A 18 21.06 -0.11 -5.01
CA GLN A 18 21.42 -0.70 -3.73
C GLN A 18 20.18 -1.06 -2.93
N SER A 19 19.20 -0.16 -2.79
CA SER A 19 17.91 -0.43 -2.13
C SER A 19 17.20 -1.64 -2.75
N TRP A 20 17.31 -1.76 -4.08
CA TRP A 20 16.85 -2.94 -4.82
C TRP A 20 17.60 -4.24 -4.50
N GLN A 21 18.88 -4.17 -4.15
CA GLN A 21 19.72 -5.34 -3.88
C GLN A 21 19.74 -5.73 -2.41
N THR A 22 19.65 -4.76 -1.51
CA THR A 22 19.71 -4.96 -0.05
C THR A 22 18.36 -5.36 0.53
N GLY A 23 17.26 -5.12 -0.19
CA GLY A 23 15.91 -5.39 0.31
C GLY A 23 15.47 -4.43 1.40
N GLU A 24 16.10 -3.26 1.49
CA GLU A 24 15.57 -2.15 2.28
C GLU A 24 14.22 -1.71 1.71
N TYR A 25 13.27 -1.41 2.60
CA TYR A 25 12.00 -0.86 2.19
C TYR A 25 12.06 0.67 2.11
N ILE A 26 11.19 1.23 1.28
CA ILE A 26 10.93 2.66 1.25
C ILE A 26 9.51 2.93 1.76
N THR A 27 9.28 4.13 2.30
CA THR A 27 8.01 4.50 2.94
C THR A 27 7.34 5.63 2.19
N SER A 28 6.04 5.48 1.94
CA SER A 28 5.27 6.54 1.30
C SER A 28 5.12 7.77 2.19
N PRO A 29 4.78 8.94 1.60
CA PRO A 29 4.14 10.01 2.34
C PRO A 29 2.89 9.52 3.08
N TRP A 30 2.51 10.24 4.13
CA TRP A 30 1.29 9.95 4.88
C TRP A 30 0.04 10.10 4.01
N ILE A 31 -0.77 9.05 3.97
CA ILE A 31 -2.12 9.05 3.45
C ILE A 31 -2.98 9.79 4.48
N LYS A 32 -3.20 11.09 4.25
CA LYS A 32 -3.99 11.93 5.16
C LYS A 32 -5.47 11.59 5.05
N MET A 33 -6.08 11.32 6.20
CA MET A 33 -7.53 11.24 6.36
C MET A 33 -8.01 12.40 7.21
N ASP A 34 -9.22 12.90 6.92
CA ASP A 34 -9.84 14.02 7.66
C ASP A 34 -10.13 13.65 9.14
N GLU A 35 -10.20 12.35 9.45
CA GLU A 35 -10.33 11.80 10.81
C GLU A 35 -9.36 10.63 10.97
N ASP A 36 -8.60 10.59 12.08
CA ASP A 36 -7.59 9.54 12.38
C ASP A 36 -8.15 8.12 12.10
N PRO A 37 -7.46 7.31 11.28
CA PRO A 37 -6.02 7.07 11.41
C PRO A 37 -5.18 7.67 10.28
N LYS A 38 -3.91 7.99 10.59
CA LYS A 38 -2.85 8.19 9.59
C LYS A 38 -2.35 6.85 9.08
N TRP A 39 -2.19 6.75 7.76
CA TRP A 39 -1.69 5.55 7.12
C TRP A 39 -0.48 5.86 6.25
N PHE A 40 0.40 4.87 6.09
CA PHE A 40 1.50 4.92 5.13
C PHE A 40 1.75 3.52 4.59
N LEU A 41 2.48 3.47 3.48
CA LEU A 41 2.83 2.23 2.81
C LEU A 41 4.32 2.00 2.89
N CYS A 42 4.70 0.77 3.22
CA CYS A 42 6.05 0.28 3.03
C CYS A 42 6.11 -0.54 1.74
N PHE A 43 7.08 -0.24 0.90
CA PHE A 43 7.35 -0.98 -0.34
C PHE A 43 8.70 -1.68 -0.23
N TYR A 44 8.71 -3.01 -0.37
CA TYR A 44 9.90 -3.86 -0.33
C TYR A 44 10.27 -4.27 -1.75
N PRO A 45 11.25 -3.61 -2.39
CA PRO A 45 11.53 -3.82 -3.81
C PRO A 45 12.07 -5.23 -4.07
N ALA A 46 13.01 -5.69 -3.24
CA ALA A 46 13.57 -7.04 -3.33
C ALA A 46 12.67 -8.13 -2.69
N GLY A 47 11.45 -7.79 -2.28
CA GLY A 47 10.64 -8.62 -1.40
C GLY A 47 11.17 -8.66 0.04
N GLU A 48 10.53 -9.46 0.88
CA GLU A 48 10.93 -9.66 2.27
C GLU A 48 11.80 -10.91 2.47
N VAL A 49 12.47 -10.96 3.63
CA VAL A 49 13.24 -12.12 4.09
C VAL A 49 12.29 -13.32 4.25
N GLY A 50 12.24 -14.17 3.22
CA GLY A 50 11.34 -15.32 3.13
C GLY A 50 10.54 -15.38 1.83
N ASN A 51 10.38 -14.25 1.14
CA ASN A 51 9.81 -14.19 -0.20
C ASN A 51 10.52 -13.14 -1.09
N PRO A 52 11.82 -13.36 -1.39
CA PRO A 52 12.68 -12.39 -2.09
C PRO A 52 12.37 -12.23 -3.59
N SER A 53 11.35 -12.93 -4.10
CA SER A 53 10.94 -12.89 -5.50
C SER A 53 9.61 -12.17 -5.70
N SER A 54 9.05 -11.57 -4.65
CA SER A 54 7.76 -10.89 -4.66
C SER A 54 7.92 -9.40 -4.37
N LEU A 55 6.94 -8.60 -4.78
CA LEU A 55 6.77 -7.27 -4.20
C LEU A 55 5.89 -7.37 -2.96
N VAL A 56 6.31 -6.73 -1.88
CA VAL A 56 5.52 -6.66 -0.64
C VAL A 56 5.11 -5.22 -0.39
N PHE A 57 3.82 -5.05 -0.10
CA PHE A 57 3.25 -3.81 0.37
C PHE A 57 2.70 -4.03 1.77
N THR A 58 3.17 -3.23 2.71
CA THR A 58 2.63 -3.20 4.07
C THR A 58 1.91 -1.88 4.27
N LEU A 59 0.67 -1.93 4.73
CA LEU A 59 -0.12 -0.77 5.11
C LEU A 59 -0.17 -0.70 6.62
N ASP A 60 0.37 0.37 7.18
CA ASP A 60 0.46 0.59 8.62
C ASP A 60 -0.48 1.72 9.07
N ARG A 61 -1.05 1.59 10.27
CA ARG A 61 -1.85 2.62 10.93
C ARG A 61 -1.26 3.02 12.27
N ASP A 62 -1.36 4.30 12.59
CA ASP A 62 -0.86 4.88 13.86
C ASP A 62 -1.74 4.50 15.08
N ASN A 63 -2.99 4.10 14.85
CA ASN A 63 -3.94 3.77 15.92
C ASN A 63 -4.77 2.50 15.60
N ALA A 64 -4.78 1.54 16.53
CA ALA A 64 -5.49 0.26 16.42
C ALA A 64 -6.76 0.13 17.29
N ASP A 65 -7.37 1.25 17.71
CA ASP A 65 -8.49 1.31 18.66
C ASP A 65 -9.79 0.67 18.14
N ARG A 66 -9.92 0.45 16.83
CA ARG A 66 -11.12 -0.12 16.22
C ARG A 66 -10.81 -1.12 15.13
N ARG A 67 -11.72 -2.08 14.96
CA ARG A 67 -11.76 -2.92 13.77
C ARG A 67 -12.10 -2.06 12.54
N ILE A 68 -11.41 -2.31 11.44
CA ILE A 68 -11.59 -1.62 10.16
C ILE A 68 -11.64 -2.64 9.04
N SER A 69 -12.64 -2.55 8.16
CA SER A 69 -12.60 -3.21 6.86
C SER A 69 -12.17 -2.22 5.81
N ALA A 70 -11.29 -2.60 4.90
CA ALA A 70 -10.79 -1.71 3.87
C ALA A 70 -10.60 -2.44 2.54
N LYS A 71 -10.66 -1.67 1.47
CA LYS A 71 -10.31 -2.10 0.12
C LYS A 71 -9.13 -1.27 -0.35
N LEU A 72 -8.02 -1.95 -0.59
CA LEU A 72 -6.82 -1.39 -1.17
C LEU A 72 -6.81 -1.69 -2.66
N GLN A 73 -6.67 -0.67 -3.49
CA GLN A 73 -6.34 -0.82 -4.90
C GLN A 73 -4.98 -0.18 -5.13
N PHE A 74 -4.08 -0.90 -5.79
CA PHE A 74 -2.77 -0.37 -6.13
C PHE A 74 -2.47 -0.60 -7.60
N HIS A 75 -1.91 0.43 -8.21
CA HIS A 75 -1.50 0.45 -9.60
C HIS A 75 0.01 0.67 -9.64
N LEU A 76 0.71 -0.28 -10.27
CA LEU A 76 2.07 -0.07 -10.71
C LEU A 76 2.01 0.73 -12.02
N CYS A 77 2.68 1.87 -12.03
CA CYS A 77 2.62 2.83 -13.12
C CYS A 77 4.02 3.11 -13.69
N HIS A 78 4.05 3.41 -15.00
CA HIS A 78 5.18 4.07 -15.65
C HIS A 78 4.77 5.52 -15.88
N PHE A 79 5.38 6.45 -15.13
CA PHE A 79 4.84 7.78 -14.90
C PHE A 79 3.38 7.71 -14.42
N THR A 80 2.45 8.34 -15.15
CA THR A 80 1.03 8.36 -14.82
C THR A 80 0.23 7.21 -15.45
N ILE A 81 0.88 6.30 -16.20
CA ILE A 81 0.21 5.26 -16.98
C ILE A 81 0.20 3.95 -16.18
N PRO A 82 -0.98 3.42 -15.78
CA PRO A 82 -1.06 2.13 -15.11
C PRO A 82 -0.62 0.98 -16.02
N VAL A 83 0.34 0.19 -15.55
CA VAL A 83 0.86 -1.01 -16.25
C VAL A 83 0.23 -2.27 -15.68
N LYS A 84 0.10 -2.35 -14.35
CA LYS A 84 -0.55 -3.47 -13.68
C LYS A 84 -1.35 -2.98 -12.49
N SER A 85 -2.52 -3.58 -12.27
CA SER A 85 -3.49 -3.14 -11.26
C SER A 85 -3.89 -4.31 -10.40
N TYR A 86 -4.12 -4.04 -9.13
CA TYR A 86 -4.44 -5.05 -8.15
C TYR A 86 -5.46 -4.51 -7.16
N THR A 87 -6.24 -5.41 -6.59
CA THR A 87 -7.27 -5.05 -5.61
C THR A 87 -7.30 -6.10 -4.52
N VAL A 88 -7.29 -5.64 -3.28
CA VAL A 88 -7.23 -6.48 -2.09
C VAL A 88 -8.24 -5.95 -1.09
N ASN A 89 -9.12 -6.83 -0.62
CA ASN A 89 -10.02 -6.54 0.48
C ASN A 89 -9.42 -7.16 1.74
N PHE A 90 -9.37 -6.40 2.82
CA PHE A 90 -8.83 -6.87 4.08
C PHE A 90 -9.59 -6.28 5.26
N THR A 91 -9.36 -6.87 6.43
CA THR A 91 -9.90 -6.39 7.70
C THR A 91 -8.76 -6.40 8.71
N LEU A 92 -8.62 -5.29 9.43
CA LEU A 92 -7.75 -5.18 10.59
C LEU A 92 -8.64 -5.24 11.82
N GLU A 93 -8.41 -6.22 12.69
CA GLU A 93 -9.07 -6.34 13.98
C GLU A 93 -8.53 -5.27 14.96
N GLN A 94 -9.20 -5.13 16.10
CA GLN A 94 -8.74 -4.22 17.15
C GLN A 94 -7.37 -4.70 17.68
N GLY A 95 -6.41 -3.77 17.79
CA GLY A 95 -5.03 -4.07 18.19
C GLY A 95 -4.09 -4.47 17.05
N GLU A 96 -4.58 -4.71 15.84
CA GLU A 96 -3.70 -4.94 14.68
C GLU A 96 -3.24 -3.62 14.06
N TYR A 97 -1.94 -3.45 13.82
CA TYR A 97 -1.39 -2.18 13.32
C TYR A 97 -1.02 -2.21 11.84
N SER A 98 -0.91 -3.40 11.26
CA SER A 98 -0.39 -3.58 9.91
C SER A 98 -1.16 -4.63 9.14
N PHE A 99 -1.29 -4.38 7.84
CA PHE A 99 -1.75 -5.35 6.86
C PHE A 99 -0.65 -5.55 5.82
N MET A 100 -0.34 -6.81 5.49
CA MET A 100 0.65 -7.15 4.48
C MET A 100 0.00 -7.78 3.26
N CYS A 101 0.34 -7.27 2.08
CA CYS A 101 -0.01 -7.84 0.78
C CYS A 101 1.25 -8.24 0.03
N VAL A 102 1.31 -9.51 -0.38
CA VAL A 102 2.41 -10.06 -1.18
C VAL A 102 1.94 -10.30 -2.61
N ILE A 103 2.70 -9.79 -3.57
CA ILE A 103 2.39 -9.88 -4.99
C ILE A 103 3.42 -10.81 -5.63
N ALA A 104 3.06 -12.08 -5.71
CA ALA A 104 3.91 -13.13 -6.27
C ALA A 104 3.84 -13.19 -7.82
N ASP A 105 2.77 -12.67 -8.43
CA ASP A 105 2.55 -12.68 -9.89
C ASP A 105 3.17 -11.46 -10.60
N VAL A 106 4.09 -10.75 -9.96
CA VAL A 106 5.00 -9.88 -10.71
C VAL A 106 5.99 -10.81 -11.38
N GLU A 107 5.68 -11.30 -12.59
CA GLU A 107 6.50 -12.26 -13.33
C GLU A 107 8.00 -11.89 -13.30
N SER A 108 8.72 -12.35 -12.28
CA SER A 108 10.05 -11.90 -11.88
C SER A 108 10.30 -10.38 -11.78
N LEU A 109 10.90 -9.97 -10.67
CA LEU A 109 11.48 -8.63 -10.45
C LEU A 109 12.42 -8.21 -11.61
N VAL A 110 12.98 -9.18 -12.34
CA VAL A 110 13.80 -8.99 -13.55
C VAL A 110 12.99 -8.45 -14.72
N LYS A 111 11.72 -8.86 -14.93
CA LYS A 111 10.88 -8.28 -16.00
C LYS A 111 10.44 -6.86 -15.68
N LEU A 112 10.27 -6.48 -14.41
CA LEU A 112 9.99 -5.08 -14.06
C LEU A 112 11.11 -4.13 -14.52
N ASN A 113 12.37 -4.54 -14.37
CA ASN A 113 13.53 -3.85 -14.95
C ASN A 113 13.48 -3.75 -16.50
N ILE A 114 12.74 -4.63 -17.17
CA ILE A 114 12.57 -4.64 -18.63
C ILE A 114 11.37 -3.77 -19.04
N PHE A 115 10.32 -3.70 -18.23
CA PHE A 115 9.08 -2.98 -18.56
C PHE A 115 9.06 -1.51 -18.12
N ILE A 116 9.79 -1.13 -17.07
CA ILE A 116 9.74 0.22 -16.49
C ILE A 116 11.15 0.65 -16.03
N PRO A 117 11.75 1.71 -16.62
CA PRO A 117 12.96 2.31 -16.06
C PRO A 117 12.73 2.73 -14.61
N LEU A 118 13.63 2.37 -13.70
CA LEU A 118 13.48 2.67 -12.26
C LEU A 118 13.13 4.14 -12.00
N SER A 119 13.81 5.09 -12.67
CA SER A 119 13.59 6.53 -12.52
C SER A 119 12.17 7.02 -12.89
N THR A 120 11.32 6.14 -13.42
CA THR A 120 9.97 6.45 -13.90
C THR A 120 8.90 5.58 -13.24
N LEU A 121 9.28 4.73 -12.28
CA LEU A 121 8.38 3.85 -11.57
C LEU A 121 7.56 4.68 -10.56
N CYS A 122 6.25 4.57 -10.66
CA CYS A 122 5.32 5.18 -9.72
C CYS A 122 4.33 4.14 -9.20
N VAL A 123 3.80 4.36 -8.01
CA VAL A 123 2.69 3.61 -7.44
C VAL A 123 1.54 4.56 -7.19
N ARG A 124 0.36 4.18 -7.67
CA ARG A 124 -0.89 4.85 -7.29
C ARG A 124 -1.70 3.94 -6.39
N VAL A 125 -2.08 4.43 -5.22
CA VAL A 125 -2.87 3.70 -4.24
C VAL A 125 -4.20 4.40 -4.02
N PHE A 126 -5.27 3.62 -4.10
CA PHE A 126 -6.59 3.99 -3.64
C PHE A 126 -6.94 3.16 -2.40
N LEU A 127 -7.30 3.82 -1.32
CA LEU A 127 -7.72 3.18 -0.08
C LEU A 127 -9.14 3.60 0.26
N ASP A 128 -10.07 2.63 0.19
CA ASP A 128 -11.44 2.81 0.65
C ASP A 128 -11.58 2.17 2.04
N ILE A 129 -11.89 2.98 3.05
CA ILE A 129 -12.06 2.52 4.44
C ILE A 129 -13.54 2.46 4.80
N TYR A 130 -13.96 1.30 5.30
CA TYR A 130 -15.30 1.00 5.79
C TYR A 130 -15.24 0.78 7.30
N ASP A 131 -15.51 1.83 8.09
CA ASP A 131 -15.60 1.70 9.54
C ASP A 131 -16.85 0.90 9.93
N THR A 132 -16.63 -0.26 10.58
CA THR A 132 -17.69 -1.15 11.05
C THR A 132 -18.49 -0.59 12.24
N ASN A 133 -17.96 0.42 12.97
CA ASN A 133 -18.58 0.96 14.18
C ASN A 133 -19.42 2.23 13.97
N SER A 134 -19.43 2.79 12.77
CA SER A 134 -20.17 4.02 12.42
C SER A 134 -21.72 3.91 12.52
N ARG A 135 -22.27 2.78 13.00
CA ARG A 135 -23.71 2.58 13.25
C ARG A 135 -24.18 2.83 14.69
N ARG A 136 -23.31 3.11 15.67
CA ARG A 136 -23.74 3.22 17.09
C ARG A 136 -24.20 4.60 17.57
N HIS A 137 -24.07 5.67 16.79
CA HIS A 137 -24.46 7.04 17.24
C HIS A 137 -25.79 7.59 16.70
N ARG A 138 -26.65 6.78 16.05
CA ARG A 138 -27.96 7.27 15.52
C ARG A 138 -29.19 6.95 16.37
N ASN A 139 -29.08 6.28 17.52
CA ASN A 139 -30.23 5.96 18.38
C ASN A 139 -30.08 6.51 19.81
N GLN A 140 -29.81 7.81 19.93
CA GLN A 140 -30.13 8.55 21.16
C GLN A 140 -30.81 9.86 20.78
N CYS A 141 -32.11 9.77 20.50
CA CYS A 141 -33.10 10.82 20.62
C CYS A 141 -34.34 10.17 21.21
#